data_AF-A0A3R7HUH7-F1
#
_entry.id   AF-A0A3R7HUH7-F1
#
_cell.length_a   1.000
_cell.length_b   1.000
_cell.length_c   1.000
_cell.angle_alpha   90.00
_cell.angle_beta   90.00
_cell.angle_gamma   90.00
#
_symmetry.space_group_name_H-M   'P 1'
#
loop_
_entity.id
_entity.type
_entity.pdbx_description
1 polymer ?
#
loop_
_entity_poly.entity_id
_entity_poly.type
_entity_poly.pdbx_seq_one_letter_code
_entity_poly.pdbx_strand_id
1 'polypeptide(L)'
;MRKGTRELESGTRFEDNFAARGRKRAEEHLPNLLNDIKAIADGQSQVDPTFKTTRLYTRLSAAEVRRQLILQKGYSDEDLPSEETIRVKLNQLGYQVKSVQKSRPQKKIPETDAIFDQLDKAHAAADEDEIVLRLSMDAKAMIPIGPFSRNGKSRIIVKAMDHDFEPDEKLTPYGIFLPGKAQCIVYPKATHR
;
A
#
# COMPACT_ATOMS: atom_id res chain seq x y z
N MET A 1 22.89 -8.82 -43.04
CA MET A 1 22.67 -10.11 -43.72
C MET A 1 23.97 -10.92 -43.79
N ARG A 2 24.46 -11.49 -42.67
CA ARG A 2 25.72 -12.29 -42.67
C ARG A 2 25.55 -13.67 -42.04
N LYS A 3 24.67 -13.80 -41.04
CA LYS A 3 24.37 -15.07 -40.37
C LYS A 3 23.58 -16.01 -41.29
N GLY A 4 22.46 -15.53 -41.83
CA GLY A 4 21.58 -16.34 -42.68
C GLY A 4 22.26 -16.92 -43.92
N THR A 5 23.17 -16.18 -44.56
CA THR A 5 23.93 -16.68 -45.73
C THR A 5 24.87 -17.83 -45.35
N ARG A 6 25.55 -17.74 -44.20
CA ARG A 6 26.46 -18.78 -43.71
C ARG A 6 25.74 -20.03 -43.23
N GLU A 7 24.57 -19.89 -42.62
CA GLU A 7 23.73 -21.05 -42.22
C GLU A 7 23.20 -21.81 -43.44
N LEU A 8 22.92 -21.10 -44.54
CA LEU A 8 22.49 -21.70 -45.81
C LEU A 8 23.62 -22.47 -46.50
N GLU A 9 24.85 -21.96 -46.45
CA GLU A 9 26.04 -22.60 -47.04
C GLU A 9 26.54 -23.81 -46.21
N SER A 10 26.46 -23.76 -44.87
CA SER A 10 26.98 -24.82 -44.00
C SER A 10 25.95 -25.92 -43.66
N GLY A 11 24.68 -25.74 -44.05
CA GLY A 11 23.58 -26.69 -43.77
C GLY A 11 23.28 -26.89 -42.27
N THR A 12 23.83 -26.04 -41.41
CA THR A 12 23.75 -26.14 -39.95
C THR A 12 23.30 -24.83 -39.35
N ARG A 13 22.33 -24.88 -38.43
CA ARG A 13 21.85 -23.71 -37.71
C ARG A 13 22.89 -23.29 -36.68
N PHE A 14 23.36 -22.04 -36.74
CA PHE A 14 24.24 -21.50 -35.71
C PHE A 14 23.39 -20.98 -34.56
N GLU A 15 23.60 -21.52 -33.36
CA GLU A 15 22.94 -21.01 -32.17
C GLU A 15 23.35 -19.57 -31.89
N ASP A 16 22.37 -18.72 -31.56
CA ASP A 16 22.65 -17.34 -31.19
C ASP A 16 23.25 -17.29 -29.78
N ASN A 17 24.50 -16.83 -29.70
CA ASN A 17 25.13 -16.54 -28.42
C ASN A 17 24.65 -15.20 -27.84
N PHE A 18 23.35 -15.11 -27.54
CA PHE A 18 22.77 -13.94 -26.88
C PHE A 18 23.37 -13.72 -25.48
N ALA A 19 23.80 -14.79 -24.80
CA ALA A 19 24.41 -14.73 -23.47
C ALA A 19 25.75 -13.99 -23.44
N ALA A 20 26.52 -13.98 -24.53
CA ALA A 20 27.75 -13.19 -24.64
C ALA A 20 27.50 -11.71 -24.99
N ARG A 21 26.25 -11.30 -25.22
CA ARG A 21 25.89 -9.92 -25.57
C ARG A 21 25.29 -9.23 -24.34
N GLY A 22 25.56 -7.93 -24.21
CA GLY A 22 25.00 -7.08 -23.16
C GLY A 22 25.94 -6.83 -21.99
N ARG A 23 25.47 -6.02 -21.02
CA ARG A 23 26.26 -5.66 -19.83
C ARG A 23 26.23 -6.82 -18.84
N LYS A 24 27.43 -7.27 -18.45
CA LYS A 24 27.63 -8.30 -17.43
C LYS A 24 27.04 -7.87 -16.08
N ARG A 25 26.63 -8.84 -15.28
CA ARG A 25 26.05 -8.55 -13.97
C ARG A 25 27.14 -8.07 -13.01
N ALA A 26 26.75 -7.33 -11.97
CA ALA A 26 27.68 -6.82 -10.98
C ALA A 26 28.50 -7.94 -10.29
N GLU A 27 27.93 -9.14 -10.13
CA GLU A 27 28.65 -10.28 -9.55
C GLU A 27 29.82 -10.78 -10.41
N GLU A 28 29.76 -10.57 -11.73
CA GLU A 28 30.85 -10.98 -12.63
C GLU A 28 32.09 -10.07 -12.48
N HIS A 29 31.86 -8.82 -12.07
CA HIS A 29 32.93 -7.86 -11.78
C HIS A 29 33.37 -7.95 -10.31
N LEU A 30 32.43 -8.23 -9.41
CA LEU A 30 32.64 -8.30 -7.96
C LEU A 30 32.09 -9.62 -7.42
N PRO A 31 32.88 -10.71 -7.46
CA PRO A 31 32.40 -12.06 -7.12
C PRO A 31 31.94 -12.20 -5.66
N ASN A 32 32.49 -11.39 -4.75
CA ASN A 32 32.16 -11.44 -3.32
C ASN A 32 31.00 -10.52 -2.91
N LEU A 33 30.50 -9.68 -3.83
CA LEU A 33 29.51 -8.64 -3.53
C LEU A 33 28.24 -9.20 -2.89
N LEU A 34 27.72 -10.33 -3.38
CA LEU A 34 26.51 -10.93 -2.82
C LEU A 34 26.72 -11.44 -1.40
N ASN A 35 27.87 -12.06 -1.13
CA ASN A 35 28.20 -12.59 0.18
C ASN A 35 28.37 -11.45 1.20
N ASP A 36 28.99 -10.35 0.78
CA ASP A 36 29.18 -9.18 1.62
C ASP A 36 27.86 -8.44 1.90
N ILE A 37 27.00 -8.28 0.88
CA ILE A 37 25.63 -7.75 1.07
C ILE A 37 24.85 -8.63 2.05
N LYS A 38 24.96 -9.95 1.91
CA LYS A 38 24.28 -10.91 2.79
C LYS A 38 24.77 -10.78 4.24
N ALA A 39 26.09 -10.70 4.46
CA ALA A 39 26.67 -10.54 5.78
C ALA A 39 26.20 -9.26 6.50
N ILE A 40 26.05 -8.16 5.75
CA ILE A 40 25.53 -6.89 6.27
C ILE A 40 24.02 -6.98 6.56
N ALA A 41 23.25 -7.55 5.63
CA ALA A 41 21.80 -7.63 5.72
C ALA A 41 21.34 -8.57 6.84
N ASP A 42 21.99 -9.73 7.01
CA ASP A 42 21.59 -10.76 7.99
C ASP A 42 21.60 -10.22 9.43
N GLY A 43 22.57 -9.37 9.79
CA GLY A 43 22.65 -8.76 11.13
C GLY A 43 21.51 -7.80 11.46
N GLN A 44 20.78 -7.31 10.45
CA GLN A 44 19.67 -6.36 10.61
C GLN A 44 18.35 -6.88 10.00
N SER A 45 18.30 -8.19 9.75
CA SER A 45 17.14 -8.88 9.20
C SER A 45 16.16 -9.28 10.29
N GLN A 46 14.87 -9.10 10.02
CA GLN A 46 13.78 -9.55 10.88
C GLN A 46 12.85 -10.44 10.08
N VAL A 47 12.48 -11.59 10.64
CA VAL A 47 11.42 -12.44 10.07
C VAL A 47 10.08 -11.71 10.09
N ASP A 48 9.19 -12.08 9.18
CA ASP A 48 7.80 -11.60 9.17
C ASP A 48 7.17 -11.74 10.57
N PRO A 49 6.78 -10.63 11.23
CA PRO A 49 6.20 -10.66 12.58
C PRO A 49 4.91 -11.47 12.68
N THR A 50 4.20 -11.68 11.57
CA THR A 50 2.99 -12.50 11.56
C THR A 50 3.26 -13.99 11.45
N PHE A 51 4.52 -14.38 11.21
CA PHE A 51 4.98 -15.76 10.95
C PHE A 51 4.18 -16.48 9.84
N LYS A 52 3.48 -15.75 8.98
CA LYS A 52 2.73 -16.31 7.86
C LYS A 52 3.59 -16.52 6.62
N THR A 53 4.75 -15.86 6.56
CA THR A 53 5.67 -15.95 5.43
C THR A 53 7.11 -16.11 5.89
N THR A 54 7.95 -16.67 5.03
CA THR A 54 9.41 -16.78 5.21
C THR A 54 10.16 -15.51 4.79
N ARG A 55 9.46 -14.39 4.65
CA ARG A 55 10.06 -13.12 4.19
C ARG A 55 10.98 -12.55 5.25
N LEU A 56 12.13 -12.06 4.80
CA LEU A 56 13.10 -11.35 5.62
C LEU A 56 12.99 -9.86 5.33
N TYR A 57 12.67 -9.09 6.37
CA TYR A 57 12.61 -7.64 6.32
C TYR A 57 13.92 -7.05 6.80
N THR A 58 14.56 -6.23 5.98
CA THR A 58 15.73 -5.45 6.39
C THR A 58 15.31 -4.05 6.83
N ARG A 59 15.96 -3.55 7.88
CA ARG A 59 15.82 -2.15 8.31
C ARG A 59 16.72 -1.20 7.54
N LEU A 60 17.75 -1.72 6.88
CA LEU A 60 18.72 -0.95 6.10
C LEU A 60 18.18 -0.62 4.71
N SER A 61 18.37 0.62 4.28
CA SER A 61 18.15 1.02 2.88
C SER A 61 19.30 0.56 2.00
N ALA A 62 19.09 0.51 0.68
CA ALA A 62 20.16 0.17 -0.26
C ALA A 62 21.34 1.16 -0.19
N ALA A 63 21.06 2.45 0.03
CA ALA A 63 22.07 3.48 0.28
C ALA A 63 22.91 3.19 1.54
N GLU A 64 22.26 2.73 2.61
CA GLU A 64 22.97 2.39 3.84
C GLU A 64 23.82 1.13 3.67
N VAL A 65 23.32 0.11 2.98
CA VAL A 65 24.11 -1.08 2.63
C VAL A 65 25.32 -0.70 1.79
N ARG A 66 25.18 0.23 0.83
CA ARG A 66 26.30 0.78 0.06
C ARG A 66 27.37 1.38 0.96
N ARG A 67 26.98 2.26 1.89
CA ARG A 67 27.91 2.89 2.85
C ARG A 67 28.62 1.84 3.71
N GLN A 68 27.91 0.82 4.18
CA GLN A 68 28.49 -0.23 5.00
C GLN A 68 29.44 -1.15 4.21
N LEU A 69 29.22 -1.37 2.92
CA LEU A 69 30.18 -2.06 2.06
C LEU A 69 31.50 -1.28 1.97
N ILE A 70 31.45 0.05 1.86
CA ILE A 70 32.65 0.88 1.85
C ILE A 70 33.35 0.82 3.24
N LEU A 71 32.60 1.04 4.31
CA LEU A 71 33.17 1.15 5.68
C LEU A 71 33.68 -0.18 6.25
N GLN A 72 32.96 -1.28 6.05
CA GLN A 72 33.27 -2.57 6.68
C GLN A 72 34.05 -3.51 5.76
N LYS A 73 33.87 -3.38 4.45
CA LYS A 73 34.46 -4.29 3.45
C LYS A 73 35.49 -3.62 2.54
N GLY A 74 35.67 -2.29 2.66
CA GLY A 74 36.75 -1.55 2.01
C GLY A 74 36.58 -1.37 0.50
N TYR A 75 35.35 -1.48 -0.02
CA TYR A 75 35.11 -1.20 -1.44
C TYR A 75 35.31 0.29 -1.76
N SER A 76 35.88 0.59 -2.92
CA SER A 76 35.95 1.96 -3.45
C SER A 76 34.58 2.41 -3.95
N ASP A 77 34.26 3.69 -3.79
CA ASP A 77 32.98 4.25 -4.28
C ASP A 77 32.83 4.12 -5.81
N GLU A 78 33.95 4.21 -6.54
CA GLU A 78 33.99 4.10 -8.00
C GLU A 78 33.68 2.70 -8.52
N ASP A 79 34.14 1.67 -7.80
CA ASP A 79 33.98 0.27 -8.20
C ASP A 79 32.61 -0.30 -7.83
N LEU A 80 31.95 0.34 -6.86
CA LEU A 80 30.73 -0.18 -6.27
C LEU A 80 29.53 0.17 -7.17
N PRO A 81 28.62 -0.79 -7.46
CA PRO A 81 27.47 -0.52 -8.31
C PRO A 81 26.44 0.40 -7.63
N SER A 82 25.66 1.13 -8.42
CA SER A 82 24.68 2.10 -7.94
C SER A 82 23.73 1.56 -6.86
N GLU A 83 23.16 2.45 -6.04
CA GLU A 83 22.19 2.08 -5.00
C GLU A 83 21.03 1.25 -5.53
N GLU A 84 20.56 1.55 -6.74
CA GLU A 84 19.51 0.78 -7.41
C GLU A 84 19.94 -0.65 -7.73
N THR A 85 21.19 -0.84 -8.15
CA THR A 85 21.74 -2.19 -8.38
C THR A 85 21.80 -2.97 -7.07
N ILE A 86 22.23 -2.34 -5.98
CA ILE A 86 22.27 -2.95 -4.64
C ILE A 86 20.85 -3.31 -4.18
N ARG A 87 19.87 -2.44 -4.41
CA ARG A 87 18.44 -2.73 -4.14
C ARG A 87 17.97 -3.97 -4.87
N VAL A 88 18.30 -4.10 -6.15
CA VAL A 88 17.97 -5.30 -6.95
C VAL A 88 18.66 -6.53 -6.38
N LYS A 89 19.92 -6.44 -5.94
CA LYS A 89 20.63 -7.57 -5.30
C LYS A 89 20.02 -7.98 -3.96
N LEU A 90 19.64 -7.01 -3.11
CA LEU A 90 18.92 -7.27 -1.86
C LEU A 90 17.61 -8.02 -2.11
N ASN A 91 16.82 -7.58 -3.10
CA ASN A 91 15.59 -8.26 -3.49
C ASN A 91 15.84 -9.68 -4.02
N GLN A 92 16.91 -9.90 -4.79
CA GLN A 92 17.31 -11.23 -5.30
C GLN A 92 17.71 -12.18 -4.17
N LEU A 93 18.33 -11.65 -3.10
CA LEU A 93 18.66 -12.40 -1.89
C LEU A 93 17.46 -12.62 -0.96
N GLY A 94 16.28 -12.10 -1.30
CA GLY A 94 15.04 -12.26 -0.54
C GLY A 94 14.82 -11.23 0.58
N TYR A 95 15.67 -10.20 0.66
CA TYR A 95 15.51 -9.10 1.61
C TYR A 95 14.55 -8.05 1.05
N GLN A 96 13.46 -7.79 1.77
CA GLN A 96 12.48 -6.79 1.38
C GLN A 96 12.45 -5.64 2.38
N VAL A 97 12.18 -4.43 1.89
CA VAL A 97 11.89 -3.30 2.77
C VAL A 97 10.50 -3.44 3.36
N LYS A 98 10.37 -3.15 4.65
CA LYS A 98 9.07 -3.13 5.31
C LYS A 98 8.34 -1.84 4.91
N SER A 99 7.04 -1.93 4.62
CA SER A 99 6.23 -0.74 4.42
C SER A 99 6.19 0.10 5.70
N VAL A 100 6.38 1.41 5.55
CA VAL A 100 6.30 2.36 6.66
C VAL A 100 4.86 2.39 7.18
N GLN A 101 4.67 2.22 8.48
CA GLN A 101 3.36 2.47 9.11
C GLN A 101 3.06 3.97 8.97
N LYS A 102 2.11 4.33 8.11
CA LYS A 102 1.88 5.73 7.70
C LYS A 102 1.40 6.66 8.81
N SER A 103 0.85 6.13 9.91
CA SER A 103 0.54 6.87 11.13
C SER A 103 -0.05 5.90 12.14
N ARG A 104 0.39 5.94 13.40
CA ARG A 104 -0.40 5.37 14.50
C ARG A 104 -1.32 6.49 14.98
N PRO A 105 -2.64 6.43 14.75
CA PRO A 105 -3.55 7.43 15.29
C PRO A 105 -3.38 7.47 16.81
N GLN A 106 -3.26 8.67 17.37
CA GLN A 106 -3.30 8.83 18.82
C GLN A 106 -4.66 8.32 19.28
N LYS A 107 -4.65 7.27 20.11
CA LYS A 107 -5.87 6.82 20.78
C LYS A 107 -6.32 7.92 21.76
N LYS A 108 -7.63 8.00 21.98
CA LYS A 108 -8.39 8.93 22.85
C LYS A 108 -7.52 9.76 23.82
N ILE A 109 -7.58 11.09 23.68
CA ILE A 109 -6.87 12.04 24.55
C ILE A 109 -7.79 12.52 25.69
N PRO A 110 -7.28 12.88 26.88
CA PRO A 110 -8.09 13.30 28.02
C PRO A 110 -9.06 14.46 27.73
N GLU A 111 -8.67 15.37 26.83
CA GLU A 111 -9.48 16.51 26.38
C GLU A 111 -10.76 16.04 25.66
N THR A 112 -10.75 14.83 25.08
CA THR A 112 -11.94 14.24 24.45
C THR A 112 -13.02 13.95 25.49
N ASP A 113 -12.66 13.46 26.67
CA ASP A 113 -13.61 13.14 27.74
C ASP A 113 -14.27 14.42 28.27
N ALA A 114 -13.49 15.48 28.47
CA ALA A 114 -14.02 16.77 28.91
C ALA A 114 -15.04 17.38 27.93
N ILE A 115 -14.88 17.15 26.62
CA ILE A 115 -15.86 17.58 25.60
C ILE A 115 -17.17 16.81 25.74
N PHE A 116 -17.11 15.48 25.95
CA PHE A 116 -18.32 14.67 26.13
C PHE A 116 -19.05 14.99 27.44
N ASP A 117 -18.32 15.21 28.54
CA ASP A 117 -18.91 15.62 29.81
C ASP A 117 -19.68 16.95 29.69
N GLN A 118 -19.13 17.90 28.91
CA GLN A 118 -19.79 19.17 28.66
C GLN A 118 -21.01 19.03 27.74
N LEU A 119 -20.93 18.16 26.73
CA LEU A 119 -22.07 17.83 25.87
C LEU A 119 -23.20 17.19 26.67
N ASP A 120 -22.91 16.28 27.59
CA ASP A 120 -23.92 15.63 28.43
C ASP A 120 -24.65 16.62 29.33
N LYS A 121 -23.93 17.60 29.90
CA LYS A 121 -24.55 18.72 30.64
C LYS A 121 -25.47 19.55 29.75
N ALA A 122 -25.03 19.87 28.53
CA ALA A 122 -25.84 20.63 27.58
C ALA A 122 -27.08 19.84 27.12
N HIS A 123 -26.96 18.51 26.97
CA HIS A 123 -28.07 17.64 26.64
C HIS A 123 -29.10 17.60 27.78
N ALA A 124 -28.67 17.45 29.03
CA ALA A 124 -29.55 17.44 30.19
C ALA A 124 -30.32 18.77 30.34
N ALA A 125 -29.63 19.91 30.22
CA ALA A 125 -30.26 21.22 30.29
C ALA A 125 -31.29 21.44 29.15
N ALA A 126 -31.00 20.94 27.95
CA ALA A 126 -31.91 21.03 26.81
C ALA A 126 -33.13 20.09 26.94
N ASP A 127 -33.01 18.98 27.67
CA ASP A 127 -34.11 18.05 27.90
C ASP A 127 -35.09 18.57 28.98
N GLU A 128 -34.64 19.46 29.88
CA GLU A 128 -35.48 20.14 30.89
C GLU A 128 -36.24 21.35 30.34
N ASP A 129 -35.82 21.91 29.21
CA ASP A 129 -36.40 23.12 28.61
C ASP A 129 -37.40 22.80 27.50
N GLU A 130 -38.70 22.99 27.77
CA GLU A 130 -39.79 22.71 26.82
C GLU A 130 -39.74 23.56 25.54
N ILE A 131 -39.03 24.69 25.53
CA ILE A 131 -38.86 25.52 24.31
C ILE A 131 -37.68 25.09 23.44
N VAL A 132 -36.79 24.23 23.94
CA VAL A 132 -35.59 23.80 23.22
C VAL A 132 -35.84 22.45 22.53
N LEU A 133 -35.62 22.41 21.21
CA LEU A 133 -35.69 21.17 20.44
C LEU A 133 -34.29 20.65 20.11
N ARG A 134 -33.92 19.48 20.64
CA ARG A 134 -32.68 18.79 20.27
C ARG A 134 -32.83 18.03 18.96
N LEU A 135 -31.91 18.27 18.02
CA LEU A 135 -31.82 17.59 16.73
C LEU A 135 -30.38 17.11 16.52
N SER A 136 -30.23 15.90 16.00
CA SER A 136 -28.96 15.38 15.51
C SER A 136 -29.06 15.13 14.01
N MET A 137 -28.09 15.60 13.24
CA MET A 137 -28.06 15.43 11.79
C MET A 137 -26.74 14.78 11.39
N ASP A 138 -26.82 13.68 10.63
CA ASP A 138 -25.66 12.93 10.15
C ASP A 138 -25.84 12.60 8.67
N ALA A 139 -24.79 12.79 7.86
CA ALA A 139 -24.77 12.40 6.47
C ALA A 139 -23.91 11.14 6.31
N LYS A 140 -24.45 10.12 5.63
CA LYS A 140 -23.70 8.91 5.32
C LYS A 140 -22.85 9.09 4.07
N ALA A 141 -22.04 8.08 3.78
CA ALA A 141 -21.25 8.03 2.57
C ALA A 141 -22.13 8.21 1.33
N MET A 142 -21.61 8.93 0.35
CA MET A 142 -22.23 9.07 -0.96
C MET A 142 -22.33 7.70 -1.64
N ILE A 143 -23.46 7.47 -2.28
CA ILE A 143 -23.85 6.21 -2.86
C ILE A 143 -24.03 6.39 -4.38
N PRO A 144 -23.23 5.72 -5.23
CA PRO A 144 -23.54 5.66 -6.65
C PRO A 144 -24.80 4.82 -6.89
N ILE A 145 -25.71 5.37 -7.68
CA ILE A 145 -26.89 4.70 -8.22
C ILE A 145 -26.53 4.13 -9.58
N GLY A 146 -26.87 2.86 -9.79
CA GLY A 146 -26.51 2.08 -10.96
C GLY A 146 -26.19 0.63 -10.60
N PRO A 147 -25.85 -0.23 -11.58
CA PRO A 147 -25.58 -1.65 -11.39
C PRO A 147 -24.18 -1.90 -10.79
N PHE A 148 -23.85 -1.25 -9.68
CA PHE A 148 -22.56 -1.39 -8.99
C PHE A 148 -22.64 -2.43 -7.87
N SER A 149 -21.60 -3.25 -7.75
CA SER A 149 -21.48 -4.21 -6.65
C SER A 149 -21.13 -3.49 -5.35
N ARG A 150 -21.71 -3.95 -4.24
CA ARG A 150 -21.41 -3.47 -2.88
C ARG A 150 -20.95 -4.61 -1.98
N ASN A 151 -20.25 -5.59 -2.56
CA ASN A 151 -19.77 -6.78 -1.86
C ASN A 151 -20.89 -7.66 -1.26
N GLY A 152 -22.12 -7.54 -1.76
CA GLY A 152 -23.23 -8.43 -1.41
C GLY A 152 -23.03 -9.81 -2.03
N LYS A 153 -23.52 -10.86 -1.35
CA LYS A 153 -23.52 -12.23 -1.88
C LYS A 153 -24.91 -12.56 -2.42
N SER A 154 -24.99 -12.99 -3.68
CA SER A 154 -26.22 -13.46 -4.31
C SER A 154 -26.04 -14.91 -4.77
N ARG A 155 -27.11 -15.71 -4.69
CA ARG A 155 -27.16 -17.06 -5.29
C ARG A 155 -27.40 -17.01 -6.80
N ILE A 156 -27.75 -15.84 -7.32
CA ILE A 156 -27.97 -15.57 -8.74
C ILE A 156 -26.73 -14.84 -9.26
N ILE A 157 -26.23 -15.24 -10.42
CA ILE A 157 -25.11 -14.56 -11.08
C ILE A 157 -25.61 -13.20 -11.56
N VAL A 158 -25.25 -12.13 -10.83
CA VAL A 158 -25.53 -10.75 -11.21
C VAL A 158 -24.22 -10.14 -11.70
N LYS A 159 -24.22 -9.60 -12.92
CA LYS A 159 -23.08 -8.82 -13.45
C LYS A 159 -23.18 -7.41 -12.91
N ALA A 160 -22.17 -6.97 -12.17
CA ALA A 160 -22.02 -5.58 -11.78
C ALA A 160 -21.07 -4.86 -12.74
N MET A 161 -21.26 -3.56 -12.92
CA MET A 161 -20.32 -2.70 -13.61
C MET A 161 -19.07 -2.47 -12.75
N ASP A 162 -17.95 -2.22 -13.43
CA ASP A 162 -16.69 -1.84 -12.79
C ASP A 162 -16.85 -0.48 -12.07
N HIS A 163 -16.02 -0.24 -11.06
CA HIS A 163 -16.04 1.01 -10.28
C HIS A 163 -15.56 2.23 -11.08
N ASP A 164 -14.95 2.01 -12.24
CA ASP A 164 -14.44 3.06 -13.13
C ASP A 164 -15.53 3.71 -14.01
N PHE A 165 -16.75 3.14 -14.06
CA PHE A 165 -17.85 3.71 -14.83
C PHE A 165 -18.56 4.85 -14.09
N GLU A 166 -18.98 5.88 -14.82
CA GLU A 166 -19.80 6.96 -14.27
C GLU A 166 -21.18 6.44 -13.82
N PRO A 167 -21.63 6.75 -12.60
CA PRO A 167 -22.94 6.33 -12.13
C PRO A 167 -24.07 7.17 -12.73
N ASP A 168 -25.25 6.58 -12.86
CA ASP A 168 -26.47 7.26 -13.34
C ASP A 168 -26.81 8.46 -12.47
N GLU A 169 -26.62 8.32 -11.15
CA GLU A 169 -26.82 9.37 -10.16
C GLU A 169 -25.98 9.10 -8.91
N LYS A 170 -25.70 10.14 -8.11
CA LYS A 170 -25.08 10.00 -6.79
C LYS A 170 -26.04 10.45 -5.71
N LEU A 171 -26.29 9.57 -4.76
CA LEU A 171 -27.20 9.81 -3.64
C LEU A 171 -26.43 9.92 -2.33
N THR A 172 -26.63 11.00 -1.58
CA THR A 172 -26.09 11.11 -0.22
C THR A 172 -27.27 11.07 0.76
N PRO A 173 -27.50 9.94 1.46
CA PRO A 173 -28.52 9.90 2.49
C PRO A 173 -28.04 10.63 3.73
N TYR A 174 -28.90 11.47 4.30
CA TYR A 174 -28.68 12.09 5.59
C TYR A 174 -29.88 11.83 6.50
N GLY A 175 -29.61 11.58 7.77
CA GLY A 175 -30.62 11.33 8.79
C GLY A 175 -30.77 12.53 9.69
N ILE A 176 -32.01 12.89 10.00
CA ILE A 176 -32.34 13.80 11.10
C ILE A 176 -32.93 12.94 12.21
N PHE A 177 -32.23 12.88 13.33
CA PHE A 177 -32.63 12.18 14.54
C PHE A 177 -33.14 13.18 15.58
N LEU A 178 -34.32 12.88 16.11
CA LEU A 178 -34.99 13.59 17.20
C LEU A 178 -34.85 12.76 18.49
N PRO A 179 -33.87 13.06 19.36
CA PRO A 179 -33.57 12.21 20.50
C PRO A 179 -34.73 12.10 21.48
N GLY A 180 -35.41 13.21 21.78
CA GLY A 180 -36.56 13.22 22.71
C GLY A 180 -37.76 12.40 22.22
N LYS A 181 -37.84 12.07 20.92
CA LYS A 181 -38.90 11.22 20.35
C LYS A 181 -38.40 9.83 19.95
N ALA A 182 -37.11 9.56 20.09
CA ALA A 182 -36.44 8.37 19.56
C ALA A 182 -36.77 8.10 18.06
N GLN A 183 -36.92 9.15 17.26
CA GLN A 183 -37.31 9.06 15.85
C GLN A 183 -36.17 9.51 14.95
N CYS A 184 -35.87 8.71 13.92
CA CYS A 184 -34.92 9.05 12.87
C CYS A 184 -35.65 9.13 11.53
N ILE A 185 -35.52 10.26 10.85
CA ILE A 185 -36.06 10.46 9.51
C ILE A 185 -34.89 10.52 8.53
N VAL A 186 -34.91 9.67 7.51
CA VAL A 186 -33.84 9.56 6.52
C VAL A 186 -34.28 10.25 5.24
N TYR A 187 -33.45 11.19 4.78
CA TYR A 187 -33.67 11.95 3.56
C TYR A 187 -32.61 11.58 2.52
N PRO A 188 -33.01 11.12 1.33
CA PRO A 188 -32.11 10.97 0.20
C PRO A 188 -31.85 12.34 -0.45
N LYS A 189 -30.58 12.78 -0.55
CA LYS A 189 -30.20 13.92 -1.40
C LYS A 189 -29.60 13.44 -2.71
N ALA A 190 -30.33 13.62 -3.79
CA ALA A 190 -29.81 13.60 -5.14
C ALA A 190 -28.72 14.66 -5.30
N THR A 191 -27.53 14.24 -5.72
CA THR A 191 -26.43 15.16 -6.06
C THR A 191 -26.13 14.98 -7.52
N HIS A 192 -26.73 15.82 -8.36
CA HIS A 192 -26.36 15.90 -9.77
C HIS A 192 -25.04 16.66 -9.86
N ARG A 193 -24.07 16.07 -10.55
CA ARG A 193 -22.85 16.76 -10.97
C ARG A 193 -22.99 17.14 -12.43
#